data_AF-A0A838RDX5-F1
#
_entry.id   AF-A0A838RDX5-F1
#
_cell.length_a   1.000
_cell.length_b   1.000
_cell.length_c   1.000
_cell.angle_alpha   90.00
_cell.angle_beta   90.00
_cell.angle_gamma   90.00
#
_symmetry.space_group_name_H-M   'P 1'
#
loop_
_entity.id
_entity.type
_entity.pdbx_description
1 polymer ?
#
loop_
_entity_poly.entity_id
_entity_poly.type
_entity_poly.pdbx_seq_one_letter_code
_entity_poly.pdbx_strand_id
1 'polypeptide(L)'
;MAVDARWEQIRRLPIDHTFTTSSTNEVYSAQWLTVPLSWLPQGFHLTESRLETLGPFYFRRLMALSGRFIQVREEEHEICFEVALVRLPLLCFAPAQTTEKQGGGTVCYAITGGLMLAPGAPEGGMLCMSLLPTDAGLRVGMEVQQYHARIAGTDSTRRFRRWLYEMTQARLHHIIANDFVRQLAMALVTGR
;
A
#
# COMPACT_ATOMS: atom_id res chain seq x y z
N MET A 1 6.94 9.90 26.22
CA MET A 1 6.22 9.08 27.21
C MET A 1 4.85 8.60 26.71
N ALA A 2 3.85 9.47 26.47
CA ALA A 2 2.52 9.01 26.00
C ALA A 2 2.51 8.44 24.56
N VAL A 3 3.30 9.03 23.66
CA VAL A 3 3.45 8.57 22.26
C VAL A 3 4.09 7.18 22.19
N ASP A 4 5.10 6.92 23.01
CA ASP A 4 5.82 5.64 23.04
C ASP A 4 4.93 4.50 23.55
N ALA A 5 4.12 4.78 24.57
CA ALA A 5 3.14 3.83 25.11
C ALA A 5 2.05 3.49 24.08
N ARG A 6 1.58 4.48 23.31
CA ARG A 6 0.57 4.25 22.26
C ARG A 6 1.14 3.46 21.09
N TRP A 7 2.38 3.76 20.70
CA TRP A 7 3.06 2.99 19.67
C TRP A 7 3.21 1.51 20.06
N GLU A 8 3.53 1.22 21.32
CA GLU A 8 3.58 -0.15 21.84
C GLU A 8 2.23 -0.88 21.71
N GLN A 9 1.13 -0.19 22.00
CA GLN A 9 -0.22 -0.75 21.86
C GLN A 9 -0.56 -1.04 20.39
N ILE A 10 -0.31 -0.09 19.49
CA ILE A 10 -0.58 -0.27 18.05
C ILE A 10 0.25 -1.40 17.45
N ARG A 11 1.52 -1.54 17.86
CA ARG A 11 2.39 -2.61 17.36
C ARG A 11 1.87 -4.00 17.70
N ARG A 12 1.14 -4.12 18.81
CA ARG A 12 0.52 -5.36 19.29
C ARG A 12 -0.85 -5.64 18.68
N LEU A 13 -1.47 -4.66 18.00
CA LEU A 13 -2.70 -4.93 17.27
C LEU A 13 -2.43 -5.98 16.18
N PRO A 14 -3.34 -6.96 16.03
CA PRO A 14 -3.22 -7.92 14.95
C PRO A 14 -3.35 -7.19 13.60
N ILE A 15 -2.56 -7.65 12.63
CA ILE A 15 -2.75 -7.29 11.24
C ILE A 15 -3.33 -8.51 10.55
N ASP A 16 -4.55 -8.38 10.05
CA ASP A 16 -5.15 -9.40 9.19
C ASP A 16 -4.47 -9.31 7.84
N HIS A 17 -3.78 -10.39 7.46
CA HIS A 17 -3.03 -10.47 6.23
C HIS A 17 -3.63 -11.55 5.33
N THR A 18 -3.98 -11.16 4.11
CA THR A 18 -4.39 -12.07 3.05
C THR A 18 -3.45 -11.90 1.87
N PHE A 19 -2.89 -13.01 1.38
CA PHE A 19 -2.09 -13.03 0.17
C PHE A 19 -2.49 -14.26 -0.65
N THR A 20 -2.88 -14.03 -1.90
CA THR A 20 -3.19 -15.10 -2.84
C THR A 20 -2.54 -14.83 -4.19
N THR A 21 -2.23 -15.90 -4.91
CA THR A 21 -1.75 -15.83 -6.29
C THR A 21 -2.55 -16.82 -7.12
N SER A 22 -3.13 -16.36 -8.22
CA SER A 22 -3.91 -17.19 -9.13
C SER A 22 -3.01 -18.02 -10.07
N SER A 23 -3.60 -18.97 -10.80
CA SER A 23 -2.91 -19.70 -11.87
C SER A 23 -2.50 -18.82 -13.06
N THR A 24 -3.09 -17.63 -13.19
CA THR A 24 -2.74 -16.61 -14.21
C THR A 24 -1.73 -15.59 -13.70
N ASN A 25 -1.17 -15.79 -12.49
CA ASN A 25 -0.24 -14.89 -11.81
C ASN A 25 -0.83 -13.55 -11.39
N GLU A 26 -2.15 -13.51 -11.25
CA GLU A 26 -2.82 -12.41 -10.57
C GLU A 26 -2.49 -12.47 -9.08
N VAL A 27 -2.04 -11.36 -8.53
CA VAL A 27 -1.69 -11.21 -7.13
C VAL A 27 -2.77 -10.40 -6.44
N TYR A 28 -3.31 -10.96 -5.35
CA TYR A 28 -4.11 -10.22 -4.37
C TYR A 28 -3.35 -10.20 -3.04
N SER A 29 -3.25 -9.01 -2.47
CA SER A 29 -2.57 -8.77 -1.19
C SER A 29 -3.39 -7.76 -0.41
N ALA A 30 -3.73 -8.07 0.84
CA ALA A 30 -4.46 -7.18 1.71
C ALA A 30 -3.89 -7.21 3.12
N GLN A 31 -3.72 -6.04 3.71
CA GLN A 31 -3.28 -5.86 5.08
C GLN A 31 -4.27 -4.93 5.78
N TRP A 32 -4.86 -5.42 6.86
CA TRP A 32 -5.85 -4.68 7.63
C TRP A 32 -5.49 -4.63 9.11
N LEU A 33 -5.74 -3.48 9.72
CA LEU A 33 -5.59 -3.28 11.15
C LEU A 33 -6.79 -2.49 11.66
N THR A 34 -7.42 -2.96 12.73
CA THR A 34 -8.58 -2.29 13.34
C THR A 34 -8.14 -1.47 14.54
N VAL A 35 -8.34 -0.16 14.47
CA VAL A 35 -8.08 0.78 15.56
C VAL A 35 -9.35 0.91 16.40
N PRO A 36 -9.33 0.60 17.71
CA PRO A 36 -10.49 0.78 18.57
C PRO A 36 -10.97 2.23 18.60
N LEU A 37 -12.30 2.45 18.57
CA LEU A 37 -12.88 3.80 18.59
C LEU A 37 -12.41 4.62 19.80
N SER A 38 -12.21 3.97 20.95
CA SER A 38 -11.72 4.59 22.19
C SER A 38 -10.30 5.16 22.09
N TRP A 39 -9.55 4.83 21.04
CA TRP A 39 -8.21 5.37 20.81
C TRP A 39 -8.21 6.57 19.88
N LEU A 40 -9.30 6.78 19.14
CA LEU A 40 -9.41 7.93 18.24
C LEU A 40 -9.66 9.22 19.04
N PRO A 41 -9.20 10.38 18.53
CA PRO A 41 -9.51 11.67 19.15
C PRO A 41 -11.02 11.88 19.30
N GLN A 42 -11.42 12.60 20.35
CA GLN A 42 -12.81 12.97 20.54
C GLN A 42 -13.29 13.83 19.35
N GLY A 43 -14.44 13.49 18.77
CA GLY A 43 -14.94 14.16 17.56
C GLY A 43 -14.16 13.80 16.29
N PHE A 44 -13.49 12.65 16.26
CA PHE A 44 -12.89 12.14 15.03
C PHE A 44 -13.97 11.92 13.96
N HIS A 45 -13.80 12.59 12.82
CA HIS A 45 -14.63 12.43 11.64
C HIS A 45 -13.73 12.20 10.43
N LEU A 46 -14.12 11.25 9.58
CA LEU A 46 -13.47 11.03 8.30
C LEU A 46 -13.95 12.09 7.32
N THR A 47 -13.00 12.81 6.75
CA THR A 47 -13.22 13.85 5.73
C THR A 47 -12.57 13.42 4.43
N GLU A 48 -13.10 13.88 3.31
CA GLU A 48 -12.51 13.69 1.97
C GLU A 48 -11.02 14.07 1.97
N SER A 49 -10.69 15.24 2.54
CA SER A 49 -9.31 15.71 2.66
C SER A 49 -8.38 14.75 3.42
N ARG A 50 -8.88 13.98 4.38
CA ARG A 50 -8.07 12.94 5.05
C ARG A 50 -7.87 11.73 4.16
N LEU A 51 -8.88 11.33 3.39
CA LEU A 51 -8.77 10.24 2.43
C LEU A 51 -7.71 10.56 1.36
N GLU A 52 -7.74 11.77 0.81
CA GLU A 52 -6.76 12.22 -0.20
C GLU A 52 -5.32 12.17 0.31
N THR A 53 -5.09 12.28 1.62
CA THR A 53 -3.74 12.18 2.21
C THR A 53 -3.21 10.75 2.29
N LEU A 54 -4.04 9.72 2.10
CA LEU A 54 -3.64 8.32 2.27
C LEU A 54 -2.52 7.93 1.29
N GLY A 55 -2.65 8.28 0.01
CA GLY A 55 -1.63 8.01 -1.00
C GLY A 55 -0.32 8.74 -0.75
N PRO A 56 -0.32 10.08 -0.59
CA PRO A 56 0.89 10.83 -0.21
C PRO A 56 1.54 10.31 1.08
N PHE A 57 0.75 9.88 2.06
CA PHE A 57 1.26 9.25 3.27
C PHE A 57 1.98 7.94 2.95
N TYR A 58 1.37 7.06 2.15
CA TYR A 58 1.99 5.82 1.70
C TYR A 58 3.29 6.07 0.92
N PHE A 59 3.31 7.00 -0.04
CA PHE A 59 4.49 7.32 -0.84
C PHE A 59 5.65 7.82 0.04
N ARG A 60 5.35 8.68 1.02
CA ARG A 60 6.35 9.11 2.01
C ARG A 60 6.90 7.94 2.84
N ARG A 61 6.05 6.99 3.25
CA ARG A 61 6.49 5.79 3.99
C ARG A 61 7.35 4.89 3.12
N LEU A 62 6.94 4.67 1.86
CA LEU A 62 7.72 3.93 0.87
C LEU A 62 9.12 4.55 0.71
N MET A 63 9.23 5.86 0.51
CA MET A 63 10.51 6.56 0.41
C MET A 63 11.33 6.46 1.69
N ALA A 64 10.71 6.61 2.86
CA ALA A 64 11.40 6.50 4.14
C ALA A 64 11.99 5.09 4.39
N LEU A 65 11.27 4.04 4.00
CA LEU A 65 11.72 2.65 4.18
C LEU A 65 12.71 2.19 3.11
N SER A 66 12.52 2.64 1.88
CA SER A 66 13.42 2.33 0.76
C SER A 66 14.67 3.23 0.73
N GLY A 67 14.72 4.27 1.55
CA GLY A 67 15.86 5.17 1.67
C GLY A 67 16.16 5.86 0.33
N ARG A 68 17.33 5.56 -0.25
CA ARG A 68 17.77 6.13 -1.53
C ARG A 68 17.56 5.18 -2.72
N PHE A 69 16.87 4.05 -2.54
CA PHE A 69 16.69 3.06 -3.60
C PHE A 69 15.48 3.36 -4.48
N ILE A 70 14.39 3.85 -3.90
CA ILE A 70 13.16 4.20 -4.62
C ILE A 70 12.92 5.70 -4.49
N GLN A 71 12.61 6.33 -5.62
CA GLN A 71 12.08 7.69 -5.70
C GLN A 71 10.63 7.64 -6.19
N VAL A 72 9.85 8.63 -5.78
CA VAL A 72 8.49 8.84 -6.29
C VAL A 72 8.55 10.10 -7.16
N ARG A 73 8.22 9.96 -8.43
CA ARG A 73 8.02 11.05 -9.38
C ARG A 73 6.52 11.25 -9.52
N GLU A 74 6.04 12.45 -9.22
CA GLU A 74 4.64 12.85 -9.38
C GLU A 74 4.55 13.85 -10.53
N GLU A 75 3.76 13.53 -11.54
CA GLU A 75 3.38 14.38 -12.66
C GLU A 75 1.86 14.55 -12.68
N GLU A 76 1.36 15.50 -13.47
CA GLU A 76 -0.06 15.89 -13.48
C GLU A 76 -1.02 14.71 -13.73
N HIS A 77 -0.59 13.71 -14.50
CA HIS A 77 -1.41 12.58 -14.91
C HIS A 77 -0.81 11.21 -14.56
N GLU A 78 0.31 11.17 -13.85
CA GLU A 78 1.00 9.92 -13.56
C GLU A 78 1.86 10.03 -12.29
N ILE A 79 1.91 8.95 -11.53
CA ILE A 79 2.83 8.79 -10.41
C ILE A 79 3.69 7.57 -10.68
N CYS A 80 5.02 7.68 -10.63
CA CYS A 80 5.92 6.56 -10.84
C CYS A 80 6.85 6.34 -9.65
N PHE A 81 6.97 5.08 -9.24
CA PHE A 81 8.03 4.61 -8.36
C PHE A 81 9.22 4.20 -9.23
N GLU A 82 10.38 4.81 -8.99
CA GLU A 82 11.55 4.66 -9.84
C GLU A 82 12.78 4.23 -9.05
N VAL A 83 13.68 3.48 -9.67
CA VAL A 83 15.00 3.22 -9.10
C VAL A 83 15.80 4.54 -9.13
N ALA A 84 16.12 5.08 -7.96
CA ALA A 84 16.66 6.43 -7.83
C ALA A 84 17.92 6.71 -8.67
N LEU A 85 18.81 5.72 -8.79
CA LEU A 85 20.10 5.88 -9.47
C LEU A 85 19.96 5.99 -11.00
N VAL A 86 19.00 5.27 -11.58
CA VAL A 86 18.86 5.10 -13.04
C VAL A 86 17.53 5.63 -13.59
N ARG A 87 16.65 6.16 -12.72
CA ARG A 87 15.29 6.65 -13.05
C ARG A 87 14.46 5.66 -13.86
N LEU A 88 14.61 4.38 -13.51
CA LEU A 88 13.94 3.29 -14.19
C LEU A 88 12.59 3.00 -13.48
N PRO A 89 11.44 3.14 -14.16
CA PRO A 89 10.13 2.98 -13.52
C PRO A 89 9.88 1.53 -13.13
N LEU A 90 9.70 1.30 -11.84
CA LEU A 90 9.33 0.03 -11.23
C LEU A 90 7.82 -0.20 -11.37
N LEU A 91 7.03 0.79 -10.95
CA LEU A 91 5.57 0.83 -11.06
C LEU A 91 5.15 2.26 -11.39
N CYS A 92 4.19 2.41 -12.28
CA CYS A 92 3.52 3.68 -12.55
C CYS A 92 2.03 3.54 -12.29
N PHE A 93 1.41 4.65 -11.93
CA PHE A 93 0.04 4.73 -11.49
C PHE A 93 -0.68 5.91 -12.13
N ALA A 94 -1.96 5.72 -12.44
CA ALA A 94 -2.87 6.81 -12.77
C ALA A 94 -3.16 7.69 -11.53
N PRO A 95 -3.75 8.88 -11.73
CA PRO A 95 -4.19 9.72 -10.62
C PRO A 95 -5.15 8.99 -9.69
N ALA A 96 -5.15 9.42 -8.43
CA ALA A 96 -5.96 8.83 -7.38
C ALA A 96 -7.45 8.88 -7.73
N GLN A 97 -8.16 7.80 -7.44
CA GLN A 97 -9.61 7.73 -7.46
C GLN A 97 -10.11 7.51 -6.04
N THR A 98 -10.81 8.52 -5.50
CA THR A 98 -11.38 8.47 -4.15
C THR A 98 -12.83 8.03 -4.23
N THR A 99 -13.23 7.08 -3.40
CA THR A 99 -14.61 6.64 -3.22
C THR A 99 -14.98 6.73 -1.75
N GLU A 100 -16.00 7.52 -1.44
CA GLU A 100 -16.57 7.60 -0.10
C GLU A 100 -17.72 6.62 0.08
N LYS A 101 -17.81 6.01 1.26
CA LYS A 101 -18.90 5.10 1.62
C LYS A 101 -19.18 5.10 3.12
N GLN A 102 -20.41 5.45 3.49
CA GLN A 102 -20.97 5.26 4.85
C GLN A 102 -20.01 5.64 5.99
N GLY A 103 -19.48 6.86 5.95
CA GLY A 103 -18.57 7.37 6.99
C GLY A 103 -17.14 6.85 6.91
N GLY A 104 -16.79 6.15 5.84
CA GLY A 104 -15.44 5.76 5.47
C GLY A 104 -15.15 6.06 4.00
N GLY A 105 -14.00 5.60 3.53
CA GLY A 105 -13.66 5.72 2.12
C GLY A 105 -12.36 5.00 1.76
N THR A 106 -12.14 4.96 0.45
CA THR A 106 -11.03 4.27 -0.17
C THR A 106 -10.42 5.16 -1.24
N VAL A 107 -9.09 5.23 -1.27
CA VAL A 107 -8.34 5.84 -2.36
C VAL A 107 -7.61 4.75 -3.11
N CYS A 108 -7.87 4.66 -4.42
CA CYS A 108 -7.25 3.68 -5.30
C CYS A 108 -6.40 4.35 -6.38
N TYR A 109 -5.29 3.71 -6.71
CA TYR A 109 -4.36 4.08 -7.76
C TYR A 109 -4.30 2.93 -8.76
N ALA A 110 -4.77 3.16 -9.98
CA ALA A 110 -4.66 2.17 -11.04
C ALA A 110 -3.21 2.04 -11.45
N ILE A 111 -2.67 0.82 -11.46
CA ILE A 111 -1.32 0.54 -11.93
C ILE A 111 -1.35 0.56 -13.45
N THR A 112 -0.57 1.46 -14.05
CA THR A 112 -0.56 1.72 -15.50
C THR A 112 0.66 1.13 -16.20
N GLY A 113 1.73 0.80 -15.46
CA GLY A 113 2.96 0.34 -16.07
C GLY A 113 4.12 0.11 -15.11
N GLY A 114 5.32 0.07 -15.69
CA GLY A 114 6.59 -0.15 -14.99
C GLY A 114 7.15 -1.55 -15.21
N LEU A 115 8.41 -1.74 -14.83
CA LEU A 115 9.11 -3.01 -14.98
C LEU A 115 8.50 -4.15 -14.20
N MET A 116 7.74 -3.86 -13.15
CA MET A 116 7.12 -4.87 -12.30
C MET A 116 5.79 -5.34 -12.89
N LEU A 117 5.22 -4.69 -13.91
CA LEU A 117 3.97 -5.11 -14.55
C LEU A 117 4.20 -6.10 -15.71
N ALA A 118 3.44 -7.19 -15.74
CA ALA A 118 3.55 -8.20 -16.79
C ALA A 118 3.20 -7.63 -18.18
N PRO A 119 4.00 -7.91 -19.23
CA PRO A 119 3.69 -7.49 -20.58
C PRO A 119 2.36 -8.07 -21.06
N GLY A 120 1.49 -7.23 -21.63
CA GLY A 120 0.21 -7.66 -22.18
C GLY A 120 -0.88 -7.95 -21.12
N ALA A 121 -0.67 -7.58 -19.86
CA ALA A 121 -1.74 -7.58 -18.87
C ALA A 121 -2.84 -6.58 -19.29
N PRO A 122 -4.11 -7.01 -19.41
CA PRO A 122 -5.20 -6.16 -19.89
C PRO A 122 -5.51 -5.00 -18.94
N GLU A 123 -5.31 -5.20 -17.64
CA GLU A 123 -5.43 -4.18 -16.59
C GLU A 123 -4.26 -4.37 -15.61
N GLY A 124 -3.57 -3.28 -15.25
CA GLY A 124 -2.38 -3.38 -14.42
C GLY A 124 -2.66 -3.66 -12.94
N GLY A 125 -3.93 -3.70 -12.53
CA GLY A 125 -4.36 -3.84 -11.15
C GLY A 125 -4.50 -2.50 -10.43
N MET A 126 -4.84 -2.56 -9.15
CA MET A 126 -5.11 -1.39 -8.31
C MET A 126 -4.32 -1.47 -7.01
N LEU A 127 -3.76 -0.35 -6.55
CA LEU A 127 -3.31 -0.14 -5.18
C LEU A 127 -4.35 0.69 -4.44
N CYS A 128 -5.01 0.12 -3.45
CA CYS A 128 -6.07 0.78 -2.69
C CYS A 128 -5.69 0.95 -1.22
N MET A 129 -6.11 2.06 -0.62
CA MET A 129 -5.94 2.39 0.79
C MET A 129 -7.28 2.80 1.36
N SER A 130 -7.66 2.22 2.49
CA SER A 130 -9.03 2.28 2.98
C SER A 130 -9.10 2.65 4.46
N LEU A 131 -10.07 3.50 4.80
CA LEU A 131 -10.50 3.81 6.15
C LEU A 131 -11.99 3.47 6.26
N LEU A 132 -12.31 2.33 6.86
CA LEU A 132 -13.67 1.80 6.90
C LEU A 132 -14.16 1.69 8.35
N PRO A 133 -15.25 2.38 8.74
CA PRO A 133 -15.84 2.19 10.06
C PRO A 133 -16.41 0.78 10.20
N THR A 134 -16.25 0.20 11.39
CA THR A 134 -16.79 -1.10 11.78
C THR A 134 -17.28 -1.04 13.22
N ASP A 135 -18.08 -2.02 13.64
CA ASP A 135 -18.57 -2.10 15.03
C ASP A 135 -17.42 -2.19 16.05
N ALA A 136 -16.28 -2.75 15.67
CA ALA A 136 -15.11 -2.92 16.53
C ALA A 136 -14.18 -1.69 16.57
N GLY A 137 -14.31 -0.75 15.63
CA GLY A 137 -13.30 0.27 15.41
C GLY A 137 -13.26 0.85 14.01
N LEU A 138 -12.24 1.67 13.76
CA LEU A 138 -11.88 2.10 12.43
C LEU A 138 -10.91 1.10 11.82
N ARG A 139 -11.35 0.41 10.76
CA ARG A 139 -10.53 -0.52 10.01
C ARG A 139 -9.69 0.25 9.00
N VAL A 140 -8.38 0.16 9.15
CA VAL A 140 -7.37 0.80 8.30
C VAL A 140 -6.75 -0.28 7.45
N GLY A 141 -6.65 -0.06 6.14
CA GLY A 141 -6.09 -1.09 5.27
C GLY A 141 -5.40 -0.58 4.03
N MET A 142 -4.64 -1.49 3.46
CA MET A 142 -4.02 -1.38 2.16
C MET A 142 -4.24 -2.67 1.41
N GLU A 143 -4.54 -2.55 0.13
CA GLU A 143 -4.82 -3.67 -0.75
C GLU A 143 -4.16 -3.46 -2.10
N VAL A 144 -3.70 -4.57 -2.69
CA VAL A 144 -3.35 -4.68 -4.10
C VAL A 144 -4.27 -5.72 -4.71
N GLN A 145 -4.98 -5.33 -5.76
CA GLN A 145 -5.99 -6.15 -6.43
C GLN A 145 -5.66 -6.26 -7.91
N GLN A 146 -5.98 -7.40 -8.54
CA GLN A 146 -5.88 -7.62 -9.99
C GLN A 146 -4.49 -7.34 -10.58
N TYR A 147 -3.44 -7.42 -9.76
CA TYR A 147 -2.09 -7.05 -10.16
C TYR A 147 -1.37 -8.24 -10.80
N HIS A 148 -0.96 -8.08 -12.06
CA HIS A 148 -0.21 -9.10 -12.79
C HIS A 148 1.30 -8.79 -12.71
N ALA A 149 1.98 -9.43 -11.77
CA ALA A 149 3.41 -9.22 -11.59
C ALA A 149 4.22 -9.74 -12.80
N ARG A 150 5.22 -8.97 -13.24
CA ARG A 150 6.17 -9.37 -14.29
C ARG A 150 7.05 -10.49 -13.78
N ILE A 151 6.59 -11.70 -14.00
CA ILE A 151 7.37 -12.92 -13.85
C ILE A 151 8.44 -12.91 -14.95
N ALA A 152 9.64 -12.44 -14.62
CA ALA A 152 10.71 -12.24 -15.59
C ALA A 152 11.09 -13.55 -16.32
N GLY A 153 10.59 -13.69 -17.56
CA GLY A 153 11.17 -14.46 -18.69
C GLY A 153 11.35 -15.97 -18.53
N THR A 154 10.86 -16.71 -19.52
CA THR A 154 10.86 -18.17 -19.69
C THR A 154 12.22 -18.84 -19.93
N ASP A 155 13.34 -18.23 -19.52
CA ASP A 155 14.67 -18.86 -19.66
C ASP A 155 15.01 -19.68 -18.40
N SER A 156 15.38 -20.94 -18.61
CA SER A 156 15.64 -21.94 -17.56
C SER A 156 16.73 -21.56 -16.55
N THR A 157 17.64 -20.64 -16.90
CA THR A 157 18.68 -20.07 -16.04
C THR A 157 18.22 -18.87 -15.20
N ARG A 158 17.01 -18.34 -15.42
CA ARG A 158 16.44 -17.19 -14.70
C ARG A 158 15.49 -17.56 -13.57
N ARG A 159 15.10 -18.83 -13.40
CA ARG A 159 14.11 -19.25 -12.39
C ARG A 159 14.49 -18.89 -10.96
N PHE A 160 15.77 -19.01 -10.58
CA PHE A 160 16.23 -18.65 -9.24
C PHE A 160 16.22 -17.13 -9.00
N ARG A 161 16.66 -16.33 -9.99
CA ARG A 161 16.59 -14.86 -9.93
C ARG A 161 15.15 -14.36 -9.91
N ARG A 162 14.26 -15.04 -10.62
CA ARG A 162 12.82 -14.79 -10.67
C ARG A 162 12.17 -15.09 -9.32
N TRP A 163 12.42 -16.26 -8.76
CA TRP A 163 11.97 -16.63 -7.41
C TRP A 163 12.51 -15.67 -6.34
N LEU A 164 13.79 -15.31 -6.42
CA LEU A 164 14.40 -14.36 -5.49
C LEU A 164 13.78 -12.96 -5.63
N TYR A 165 13.49 -12.52 -6.86
CA TYR A 165 12.82 -11.26 -7.14
C TYR A 165 11.36 -11.25 -6.65
N GLU A 166 10.60 -12.31 -6.92
CA GLU A 166 9.22 -12.52 -6.45
C GLU A 166 9.16 -12.51 -4.92
N MET A 167 10.07 -13.26 -4.27
CA MET A 167 10.15 -13.32 -2.81
C MET A 167 10.57 -11.98 -2.21
N THR A 168 11.47 -11.24 -2.89
CA THR A 168 11.92 -9.92 -2.44
C THR A 168 10.80 -8.88 -2.61
N GLN A 169 10.08 -8.89 -3.73
CA GLN A 169 8.95 -8.00 -4.00
C GLN A 169 7.80 -8.25 -3.02
N ALA A 170 7.37 -9.51 -2.85
CA ALA A 170 6.30 -9.86 -1.93
C ALA A 170 6.67 -9.54 -0.48
N ARG A 171 7.92 -9.83 -0.08
CA ARG A 171 8.41 -9.52 1.28
C ARG A 171 8.53 -8.01 1.51
N LEU A 172 9.06 -7.27 0.55
CA LEU A 172 9.20 -5.82 0.63
C LEU A 172 7.82 -5.16 0.68
N HIS A 173 6.89 -5.59 -0.19
CA HIS A 173 5.50 -5.15 -0.16
C HIS A 173 4.85 -5.42 1.19
N HIS A 174 4.97 -6.64 1.73
CA HIS A 174 4.43 -6.99 3.04
C HIS A 174 5.03 -6.13 4.17
N ILE A 175 6.33 -5.85 4.14
CA ILE A 175 6.98 -4.96 5.11
C ILE A 175 6.41 -3.54 5.01
N ILE A 176 6.33 -2.99 3.81
CA ILE A 176 5.83 -1.62 3.57
C ILE A 176 4.35 -1.53 3.95
N ALA A 177 3.53 -2.50 3.57
CA ALA A 177 2.11 -2.57 3.91
C ALA A 177 1.88 -2.57 5.41
N ASN A 178 2.61 -3.43 6.14
CA ASN A 178 2.51 -3.54 7.58
C ASN A 178 2.99 -2.29 8.31
N ASP A 179 4.06 -1.65 7.82
CA ASP A 179 4.52 -0.36 8.34
C ASP A 179 3.48 0.72 8.06
N PHE A 180 2.96 0.79 6.84
CA PHE A 180 1.94 1.76 6.44
C PHE A 180 0.71 1.69 7.34
N VAL A 181 0.07 0.53 7.49
CA VAL A 181 -1.17 0.42 8.29
C VAL A 181 -0.93 0.77 9.76
N ARG A 182 0.24 0.42 10.33
CA ARG A 182 0.60 0.79 11.70
C ARG A 182 0.86 2.28 11.86
N GLN A 183 1.59 2.87 10.92
CA GLN A 183 1.94 4.29 10.96
C GLN A 183 0.71 5.16 10.70
N LEU A 184 -0.19 4.72 9.83
CA LEU A 184 -1.47 5.37 9.59
C LEU A 184 -2.36 5.28 10.84
N ALA A 185 -2.47 4.10 11.46
CA ALA A 185 -3.16 3.95 12.74
C ALA A 185 -2.59 4.90 13.81
N MET A 186 -1.25 5.03 13.88
CA MET A 186 -0.59 5.94 14.82
C MET A 186 -0.87 7.42 14.51
N ALA A 187 -0.90 7.79 13.23
CA ALA A 187 -1.26 9.14 12.81
C ALA A 187 -2.69 9.48 13.22
N LEU A 188 -3.65 8.59 12.92
CA LEU A 188 -5.06 8.75 13.26
C LEU A 188 -5.28 8.91 14.77
N VAL A 189 -4.66 8.05 15.58
CA VAL A 189 -4.76 8.10 17.04
C VAL A 189 -4.12 9.35 17.64
N THR A 190 -3.08 9.89 17.01
CA THR A 190 -2.42 11.12 17.46
C THR A 190 -2.98 12.40 16.84
N GLY A 191 -4.01 12.29 15.99
CA GLY A 191 -4.62 13.43 15.30
C GLY A 191 -3.71 14.09 14.26
N ARG A 192 -2.70 13.37 13.78
CA ARG A 192 -1.73 13.83 12.77
C ARG A 192 -2.14 13.44 11.34
#